data_AF-A0A7W8XET3-F1
#
_entry.id   AF-A0A7W8XET3-F1
#
_cell.length_a   1.000
_cell.length_b   1.000
_cell.length_c   1.000
_cell.angle_alpha   90.00
_cell.angle_beta   90.00
_cell.angle_gamma   90.00
#
_symmetry.space_group_name_H-M   'P 1'
#
loop_
_entity.id
_entity.type
_entity.pdbx_description
1 polymer ?
#
loop_
_entity_poly.entity_id
_entity_poly.type
_entity_poly.pdbx_seq_one_letter_code
_entity_poly.pdbx_strand_id
1 'polypeptide(L)'
;MPISFTRSLATLIIGLSTVPGVAQAESFSKLAQQNYAVGKLTRGKAGGYGWVVSNGSKQFFCRVDASLAYVSRKEMVSILSSGRLVKLDRAAFEASIGGPDPSIPQWSDLQAGRVKPADVGSCTPTR
;
A
#
# COMPACT_ATOMS: atom_id res chain seq x y z
N MET A 1 -19.31 28.25 -68.67
CA MET A 1 -20.33 28.12 -67.61
C MET A 1 -20.52 26.63 -67.32
N PRO A 2 -20.60 26.15 -66.07
CA PRO A 2 -19.84 26.50 -64.87
C PRO A 2 -19.10 25.28 -64.22
N ILE A 3 -18.01 25.61 -63.54
CA ILE A 3 -17.41 25.10 -62.29
C ILE A 3 -18.08 23.88 -61.61
N SER A 4 -17.27 22.86 -61.27
CA SER A 4 -17.47 21.97 -60.12
C SER A 4 -16.08 21.71 -59.51
N PHE A 5 -15.64 22.35 -58.41
CA PHE A 5 -15.97 22.07 -56.99
C PHE A 5 -16.15 20.55 -56.75
N THR A 6 -15.36 19.84 -55.93
CA THR A 6 -14.67 20.24 -54.70
C THR A 6 -13.60 19.20 -54.36
N ARG A 7 -12.43 19.66 -53.89
CA ARG A 7 -11.42 18.84 -53.18
C ARG A 7 -12.09 18.16 -51.97
N SER A 8 -11.81 16.88 -51.75
CA SER A 8 -12.00 16.27 -50.43
C SER A 8 -10.75 15.47 -50.07
N LEU A 9 -9.81 16.18 -49.44
CA LEU A 9 -8.84 15.58 -48.54
C LEU A 9 -9.62 14.97 -47.37
N ALA A 10 -9.68 13.65 -47.29
CA ALA A 10 -10.09 12.98 -46.07
C ALA A 10 -8.84 12.75 -45.20
N THR A 11 -8.50 13.76 -44.40
CA THR A 11 -7.49 13.67 -43.35
C THR A 11 -8.08 12.81 -42.22
N LEU A 12 -7.62 11.57 -42.06
CA LEU A 12 -8.03 10.72 -40.93
C LEU A 12 -7.34 11.25 -39.66
N ILE A 13 -8.10 11.96 -38.82
CA ILE A 13 -7.65 12.47 -37.53
C ILE A 13 -7.46 11.30 -36.56
N ILE A 14 -6.27 11.23 -35.99
CA ILE A 14 -5.83 10.31 -34.94
C ILE A 14 -6.73 10.49 -33.71
N GLY A 15 -7.53 9.47 -33.38
CA GLY A 15 -8.28 9.41 -32.14
C GLY A 15 -7.46 8.77 -31.02
N LEU A 16 -7.07 9.57 -30.02
CA LEU A 16 -6.42 9.16 -28.78
C LEU A 16 -7.14 7.96 -28.15
N SER A 17 -6.55 6.77 -28.22
CA SER A 17 -6.88 5.70 -27.29
C SER A 17 -6.29 6.09 -25.93
N THR A 18 -7.17 6.58 -25.05
CA THR A 18 -6.90 6.76 -23.63
C THR A 18 -6.30 5.46 -23.09
N VAL A 19 -5.00 5.43 -22.83
CA VAL A 19 -4.39 4.32 -22.09
C VAL A 19 -5.04 4.36 -20.70
N PRO A 20 -5.86 3.38 -20.31
CA PRO A 20 -6.31 3.31 -18.93
C PRO A 20 -5.03 3.27 -18.11
N GLY A 21 -4.82 4.30 -17.30
CA GLY A 21 -3.63 4.43 -16.46
C GLY A 21 -3.43 3.11 -15.76
N VAL A 22 -2.37 2.40 -16.17
CA VAL A 22 -1.98 1.12 -15.59
C VAL A 22 -2.02 1.33 -14.09
N ALA A 23 -2.90 0.59 -13.41
CA ALA A 23 -2.90 0.52 -11.96
C ALA A 23 -1.63 -0.24 -11.58
N GLN A 24 -0.48 0.43 -11.73
CA GLN A 24 0.81 -0.09 -11.35
C GLN A 24 0.74 -0.25 -9.84
N ALA A 25 0.74 -1.50 -9.40
CA ALA A 25 1.05 -1.82 -8.03
C ALA A 25 2.50 -1.39 -7.80
N GLU A 26 2.69 -0.17 -7.34
CA GLU A 26 4.01 0.31 -6.95
C GLU A 26 4.44 -0.44 -5.70
N SER A 27 5.71 -0.86 -5.64
CA SER A 27 6.24 -1.43 -4.41
C SER A 27 6.52 -0.32 -3.41
N PHE A 28 6.30 -0.59 -2.13
CA PHE A 28 6.58 0.39 -1.07
C PHE A 28 8.03 0.90 -1.11
N SER A 29 9.00 0.03 -1.41
CA SER A 29 10.41 0.41 -1.55
C SER A 29 10.63 1.50 -2.59
N LYS A 30 9.94 1.43 -3.75
CA LYS A 30 10.02 2.46 -4.79
C LYS A 30 9.38 3.78 -4.32
N LEU A 31 8.23 3.71 -3.66
CA LEU A 31 7.57 4.89 -3.10
C LEU A 31 8.43 5.57 -2.03
N ALA A 32 9.07 4.79 -1.16
CA ALA A 32 10.00 5.29 -0.15
C ALA A 32 11.22 5.98 -0.77
N GLN A 33 11.82 5.40 -1.82
CA GLN A 33 12.93 6.03 -2.57
C GLN A 33 12.52 7.34 -3.25
N GLN A 34 11.23 7.49 -3.60
CA GLN A 34 10.67 8.70 -4.20
C GLN A 34 10.18 9.73 -3.15
N ASN A 35 10.57 9.56 -1.89
CA ASN A 35 10.23 10.46 -0.78
C ASN A 35 8.72 10.63 -0.55
N TYR A 36 7.93 9.59 -0.81
CA TYR A 36 6.52 9.62 -0.40
C TYR A 36 6.41 9.61 1.12
N ALA A 37 5.55 10.47 1.66
CA ALA A 37 5.25 10.51 3.07
C ALA A 37 4.34 9.33 3.45
N VAL A 38 4.69 8.62 4.51
CA VAL A 38 3.87 7.54 5.08
C VAL A 38 2.98 8.11 6.17
N GLY A 39 1.67 7.93 6.02
CA GLY A 39 0.69 8.33 7.04
C GLY A 39 0.67 7.40 8.26
N LYS A 40 -0.22 7.69 9.20
CA LYS A 40 -0.52 6.78 10.33
C LYS A 40 -1.24 5.54 9.83
N LEU A 41 -1.15 4.44 10.59
CA LEU A 41 -1.91 3.23 10.32
C LEU A 41 -3.41 3.53 10.28
N THR A 42 -4.07 3.05 9.24
CA THR A 42 -5.51 3.21 9.01
C THR A 42 -6.12 1.93 8.46
N ARG A 43 -7.44 1.93 8.22
CA ARG A 43 -8.14 0.83 7.58
C ARG A 43 -8.48 1.17 6.14
N GLY A 44 -8.24 0.21 5.25
CA GLY A 44 -8.69 0.31 3.86
C GLY A 44 -10.18 0.00 3.72
N LYS A 45 -10.71 0.17 2.51
CA LYS A 45 -12.12 -0.13 2.18
C LYS A 45 -12.52 -1.58 2.49
N ALA A 46 -11.55 -2.51 2.44
CA ALA A 46 -11.73 -3.92 2.76
C ALA A 46 -11.54 -4.27 4.26
N GLY A 47 -11.42 -3.27 5.15
CA GLY A 47 -11.31 -3.46 6.60
C GLY A 47 -9.90 -3.79 7.12
N GLY A 48 -9.02 -4.33 6.27
CA GLY A 48 -7.62 -4.59 6.60
C GLY A 48 -6.81 -3.32 6.91
N TYR A 49 -5.78 -3.46 7.73
CA TYR A 49 -4.87 -2.38 8.08
C TYR A 49 -3.91 -2.04 6.93
N GLY A 50 -3.48 -0.78 6.90
CA GLY A 50 -2.48 -0.29 5.97
C GLY A 50 -2.19 1.19 6.19
N TRP A 51 -1.42 1.77 5.27
CA TRP A 51 -1.02 3.17 5.31
C TRP A 51 -1.37 3.85 4.00
N VAL A 52 -1.78 5.11 4.09
CA VAL A 52 -1.79 5.99 2.93
C VAL A 52 -0.40 6.57 2.77
N VAL A 53 0.18 6.37 1.60
CA VAL A 53 1.51 6.83 1.20
C VAL A 53 1.32 7.88 0.11
N SER A 54 1.79 9.09 0.34
CA SER A 54 1.43 10.25 -0.48
C SER A 54 2.60 11.13 -0.89
N ASN A 55 2.55 11.67 -2.11
CA ASN A 55 3.44 12.73 -2.59
C ASN A 55 2.60 13.73 -3.40
N GLY A 56 2.21 14.83 -2.77
CA GLY A 56 1.30 15.81 -3.35
C GLY A 56 -0.06 15.19 -3.69
N SER A 57 -0.42 15.20 -4.97
CA SER A 57 -1.69 14.66 -5.49
C SER A 57 -1.71 13.14 -5.68
N LYS A 58 -0.56 12.47 -5.65
CA LYS A 58 -0.48 11.02 -5.80
C LYS A 58 -0.56 10.35 -4.44
N GLN A 59 -1.46 9.39 -4.31
CA GLN A 59 -1.68 8.65 -3.08
C GLN A 59 -1.88 7.16 -3.36
N PHE A 60 -1.32 6.33 -2.50
CA PHE A 60 -1.43 4.89 -2.56
C PHE A 60 -1.80 4.36 -1.17
N PHE A 61 -2.65 3.35 -1.12
CA PHE A 61 -2.92 2.58 0.08
C PHE A 61 -2.08 1.30 0.04
N CYS A 62 -1.11 1.22 0.94
CA CYS A 62 -0.22 0.09 1.13
C CYS A 62 -0.73 -0.77 2.29
N ARG A 63 -0.99 -2.06 2.03
CA ARG A 63 -1.48 -2.98 3.06
C ARG A 63 -0.39 -3.38 4.04
N VAL A 64 -0.77 -3.67 5.29
CA VAL A 64 0.09 -4.42 6.21
C VAL A 64 0.32 -5.82 5.66
N ASP A 65 1.58 -6.28 5.68
CA ASP A 65 1.97 -7.67 5.42
C ASP A 65 2.45 -8.39 6.69
N ALA A 66 2.85 -7.63 7.72
CA ALA A 66 3.19 -8.18 9.02
C ALA A 66 1.99 -8.92 9.66
N SER A 67 2.17 -10.22 9.95
CA SER A 67 1.15 -11.06 10.60
C SER A 67 1.21 -11.03 12.13
N LEU A 68 2.30 -10.49 12.69
CA LEU A 68 2.56 -10.37 14.12
C LEU A 68 3.13 -8.98 14.44
N ALA A 69 2.85 -8.47 15.63
CA ALA A 69 3.51 -7.28 16.17
C ALA A 69 3.62 -7.33 17.69
N TYR A 70 4.75 -6.86 18.22
CA TYR A 70 4.93 -6.70 19.66
C TYR A 70 4.18 -5.47 20.17
N VAL A 71 3.40 -5.63 21.25
CA VAL A 71 2.69 -4.51 21.89
C VAL A 71 3.42 -4.07 23.15
N SER A 72 3.91 -5.03 23.93
CA SER A 72 4.65 -4.78 25.17
C SER A 72 5.63 -5.90 25.47
N ARG A 73 6.18 -5.92 26.69
CA ARG A 73 7.01 -7.02 27.18
C ARG A 73 6.22 -8.31 27.46
N LYS A 74 4.89 -8.23 27.57
CA LYS A 74 4.03 -9.38 27.87
C LYS A 74 3.04 -9.70 26.76
N GLU A 75 2.69 -8.71 25.94
CA GLU A 75 1.64 -8.83 24.93
C GLU A 75 2.21 -8.66 23.54
N MET A 76 1.74 -9.51 22.63
CA MET A 76 1.86 -9.32 21.19
C MET A 76 0.50 -9.55 20.53
N VAL A 77 0.36 -9.14 19.28
CA VAL A 77 -0.86 -9.34 18.51
C VAL A 77 -0.58 -10.06 17.22
N SER A 78 -1.46 -10.98 16.84
CA SER A 78 -1.58 -11.43 15.46
C SER A 78 -2.55 -10.53 14.70
N ILE A 79 -2.12 -10.08 13.53
CA ILE A 79 -2.84 -9.17 12.66
C ILE A 79 -3.47 -10.00 11.55
N LEU A 80 -4.79 -10.15 11.59
CA LEU A 80 -5.52 -10.87 10.55
C LEU A 80 -5.75 -9.97 9.34
N SER A 81 -5.87 -10.56 8.15
CA SER A 81 -6.15 -9.86 6.89
C SER A 81 -7.43 -9.01 6.94
N SER A 82 -8.40 -9.38 7.79
CA SER A 82 -9.63 -8.63 8.04
C SER A 82 -9.43 -7.36 8.90
N GLY A 83 -8.22 -7.10 9.39
CA GLY A 83 -7.93 -6.02 10.35
C GLY A 83 -8.34 -6.34 11.79
N ARG A 84 -8.62 -7.61 12.11
CA ARG A 84 -8.81 -8.07 13.49
C ARG A 84 -7.47 -8.32 14.14
N LEU A 85 -7.34 -7.94 15.41
CA LEU A 85 -6.17 -8.19 16.23
C LEU A 85 -6.50 -9.31 17.22
N VAL A 86 -5.68 -10.36 17.23
CA VAL A 86 -5.78 -11.46 18.19
C VAL A 86 -4.62 -11.32 19.16
N LYS A 87 -4.94 -11.16 20.45
CA LYS A 87 -3.92 -11.04 21.50
C LYS A 87 -3.24 -12.37 21.74
N LEU A 88 -1.93 -12.33 21.94
CA LEU A 88 -1.09 -13.46 22.26
C LEU A 88 -0.19 -13.10 23.45
N ASP A 89 0.11 -14.10 24.27
CA ASP A 89 1.14 -13.96 25.30
C ASP A 89 2.52 -14.05 24.65
N ARG A 90 3.33 -13.01 24.88
CA ARG A 90 4.65 -12.89 24.27
C ARG A 90 5.62 -13.95 24.77
N ALA A 91 5.61 -14.22 26.08
CA ALA A 91 6.56 -15.15 26.68
C ALA A 91 6.32 -16.57 26.18
N ALA A 92 5.06 -16.98 26.08
CA ALA A 92 4.66 -18.26 25.51
C ALA A 92 5.06 -18.38 24.03
N PHE A 93 4.83 -17.33 23.23
CA PHE A 93 5.22 -17.33 21.82
C PHE A 93 6.73 -17.42 21.65
N GLU A 94 7.51 -16.56 22.31
CA GLU A 94 8.97 -16.55 22.19
C GLU A 94 9.58 -17.88 22.68
N ALA A 95 9.05 -18.47 23.76
CA ALA A 95 9.48 -19.79 24.21
C ALA A 95 9.22 -20.87 23.15
N SER A 96 8.13 -20.77 22.39
CA SER A 96 7.79 -21.75 21.34
C SER A 96 8.68 -21.65 20.09
N ILE A 97 9.22 -20.46 19.81
CA ILE A 97 10.10 -20.22 18.64
C ILE A 97 11.59 -20.17 18.98
N GLY A 98 11.96 -20.37 20.25
CA GLY A 98 13.37 -20.40 20.70
C GLY A 98 13.97 -19.04 21.05
N GLY A 99 13.15 -17.99 21.23
CA GLY A 99 13.58 -16.67 21.67
C GLY A 99 12.86 -15.51 20.97
N PRO A 100 13.24 -14.25 21.26
CA PRO A 100 12.70 -13.08 20.57
C PRO A 100 13.10 -13.03 19.08
N ASP A 101 12.16 -12.66 18.22
CA ASP A 101 12.39 -12.50 16.79
C ASP A 101 12.51 -11.00 16.41
N PRO A 102 13.70 -10.53 15.97
CA PRO A 102 13.92 -9.12 15.62
C PRO A 102 13.24 -8.69 14.30
N SER A 103 12.71 -9.63 13.52
CA SER A 103 11.95 -9.33 12.31
C SER A 103 10.52 -8.88 12.62
N ILE A 104 9.98 -9.22 13.80
CA ILE A 104 8.63 -8.83 14.21
C ILE A 104 8.62 -7.35 14.62
N PRO A 105 7.79 -6.49 13.98
CA PRO A 105 7.75 -5.07 14.27
C PRO A 105 7.09 -4.74 15.61
N GLN A 106 7.35 -3.52 16.12
CA GLN A 106 6.58 -2.96 17.21
C GLN A 106 5.25 -2.41 16.69
N TRP A 107 4.16 -2.71 17.39
CA TRP A 107 2.84 -2.22 17.05
C TRP A 107 2.77 -0.69 17.04
N SER A 108 3.47 -0.04 17.97
CA SER A 108 3.56 1.43 18.04
C SER A 108 4.25 2.04 16.82
N ASP A 109 5.25 1.36 16.24
CA ASP A 109 5.93 1.80 15.02
C ASP A 109 5.04 1.63 13.80
N LEU A 110 4.32 0.50 13.70
CA LEU A 110 3.30 0.30 12.67
C LEU A 110 2.23 1.40 12.74
N GLN A 111 1.71 1.69 13.94
CA GLN A 111 0.71 2.75 14.17
C GLN A 111 1.21 4.13 13.73
N ALA A 112 2.48 4.43 13.98
CA ALA A 112 3.10 5.70 13.63
C ALA A 112 3.52 5.81 12.14
N GLY A 113 3.41 4.73 11.35
CA GLY A 113 3.89 4.70 9.96
C GLY A 113 5.40 4.55 9.83
N ARG A 114 6.10 4.17 10.91
CA ARG A 114 7.55 3.88 10.92
C ARG A 114 7.80 2.43 10.50
N VAL A 115 7.49 2.13 9.24
CA VAL A 115 7.44 0.77 8.72
C VAL A 115 8.69 0.42 7.92
N LYS A 116 9.11 -0.84 7.96
CA LYS A 116 10.12 -1.37 7.04
C LYS A 116 9.43 -1.88 5.78
N PRO A 117 10.11 -1.90 4.63
CA PRO A 117 9.51 -2.46 3.42
C PRO A 117 9.02 -3.91 3.54
N ALA A 118 9.62 -4.71 4.42
CA ALA A 118 9.19 -6.08 4.68
C ALA A 118 7.85 -6.19 5.40
N ASP A 119 7.40 -5.13 6.10
CA ASP A 119 6.12 -5.11 6.82
C ASP A 119 4.96 -4.66 5.92
N VAL A 120 5.27 -4.27 4.68
CA VAL A 120 4.35 -3.60 3.76
C VAL A 120 4.12 -4.46 2.52
N GLY A 121 2.86 -4.80 2.29
CA GLY A 121 2.44 -5.60 1.16
C GLY A 121 2.15 -4.74 -0.07
N SER A 122 1.24 -5.21 -0.91
CA SER A 122 0.84 -4.50 -2.13
C SER A 122 0.34 -3.08 -1.85
N CYS A 123 0.82 -2.10 -2.61
CA CYS A 123 0.26 -0.76 -2.65
C CYS A 123 -0.66 -0.58 -3.85
N THR A 124 -1.80 0.08 -3.64
CA THR A 124 -2.79 0.34 -4.68
C THR A 124 -3.16 1.82 -4.71
N PRO A 125 -3.35 2.46 -5.88
CA PRO A 125 -3.74 3.87 -5.93
C PRO A 125 -5.03 4.14 -5.14
N THR A 126 -5.03 5.17 -4.29
CA THR A 126 -6.26 5.65 -3.65
C THR A 126 -6.94 6.63 -4.59
N ARG A 127 -8.08 6.21 -5.12
CA ARG A 127 -8.93 7.01 -5.99
C ARG A 127 -9.95 7.79 -5.19
#